data_AF-A0A2M7GDU8-F1
#
_entry.id   AF-A0A2M7GDU8-F1
#
_cell.length_a   1.000
_cell.length_b   1.000
_cell.length_c   1.000
_cell.angle_alpha   90.00
_cell.angle_beta   90.00
_cell.angle_gamma   90.00
#
_symmetry.space_group_name_H-M   'P 1'
#
loop_
_entity.id
_entity.type
_entity.pdbx_description
1 polymer ?
#
loop_
_entity_poly.entity_id
_entity_poly.type
_entity_poly.pdbx_seq_one_letter_code
_entity_poly.pdbx_strand_id
1 'polypeptide(L)'
;MKRKIVTIDGNEATASVAHRINEVIAIYPITPSSAMGEFADEWSAKHRKNIWGTTPLVIEMQSEGGAAGAVHGALQTGALTTTFTASQGLLLMIPNMYKIAG
;
A
#
# COMPACT_ATOMS: atom_id res chain seq x y z
N MET A 1 -25.95 -12.23 1.65
CA MET A 1 -25.29 -11.32 2.62
C MET A 1 -25.88 -9.93 2.49
N LYS A 2 -26.19 -9.25 3.59
CA LYS A 2 -26.64 -7.84 3.57
C LYS A 2 -25.43 -6.96 3.23
N ARG A 3 -25.55 -6.09 2.21
CA ARG A 3 -24.48 -5.13 1.87
C ARG A 3 -24.28 -4.18 3.05
N LYS A 4 -23.02 -4.05 3.51
CA LYS A 4 -22.65 -3.05 4.52
C LYS A 4 -22.43 -1.72 3.79
N ILE A 5 -23.29 -0.74 4.07
CA ILE A 5 -23.11 0.64 3.61
C ILE A 5 -22.35 1.37 4.71
N VAL A 6 -21.33 2.14 4.32
CA VAL A 6 -20.47 2.92 5.21
C VAL A 6 -20.27 4.31 4.63
N THR A 7 -20.10 5.32 5.49
CA THR A 7 -19.76 6.69 5.10
C THR A 7 -18.29 6.90 5.40
N ILE A 8 -17.46 6.95 4.36
CA ILE A 8 -16.00 7.05 4.43
C ILE A 8 -15.51 7.93 3.28
N ASP A 9 -14.29 8.44 3.37
CA ASP A 9 -13.67 9.18 2.26
C ASP A 9 -13.02 8.24 1.22
N GLY A 10 -12.46 8.84 0.16
CA GLY A 10 -11.82 8.08 -0.93
C GLY A 10 -10.52 7.38 -0.51
N ASN A 11 -9.76 7.95 0.42
CA ASN A 11 -8.51 7.37 0.91
C ASN A 11 -8.82 6.12 1.74
N GLU A 12 -9.74 6.21 2.69
CA GLU A 12 -10.16 5.05 3.50
C GLU A 12 -10.78 3.95 2.62
N ALA A 13 -11.60 4.33 1.63
CA ALA A 13 -12.19 3.37 0.69
C ALA A 13 -11.12 2.60 -0.11
N THR A 14 -10.12 3.33 -0.64
CA THR A 14 -9.03 2.75 -1.44
C THR A 14 -8.11 1.90 -0.57
N ALA A 15 -7.67 2.42 0.57
CA ALA A 15 -6.85 1.70 1.52
C ALA A 15 -7.54 0.41 1.97
N SER A 16 -8.86 0.43 2.20
CA SER A 16 -9.59 -0.76 2.66
C SER A 16 -9.49 -1.92 1.66
N VAL A 17 -9.58 -1.62 0.36
CA VAL A 17 -9.41 -2.64 -0.67
C VAL A 17 -7.95 -3.07 -0.75
N ALA A 18 -7.02 -2.12 -0.81
CA ALA A 18 -5.59 -2.37 -0.93
C ALA A 18 -5.06 -3.24 0.23
N HIS A 19 -5.41 -2.93 1.48
CA HIS A 19 -5.07 -3.72 2.66
C HIS A 19 -5.59 -5.16 2.59
N ARG A 20 -6.82 -5.33 2.07
CA ARG A 20 -7.47 -6.63 2.06
C ARG A 20 -6.90 -7.56 0.99
N ILE A 21 -6.24 -7.06 -0.04
CA ILE A 21 -5.77 -7.90 -1.16
C ILE A 21 -4.24 -8.07 -1.21
N ASN A 22 -3.48 -7.30 -0.43
CA ASN A 22 -2.03 -7.35 -0.43
C ASN A 22 -1.46 -8.00 0.85
N GLU A 23 -0.22 -8.47 0.72
CA GLU A 23 0.58 -9.07 1.79
C GLU A 23 1.67 -8.12 2.27
N VAL A 24 2.19 -7.27 1.39
CA VAL A 24 3.20 -6.25 1.70
C VAL A 24 2.70 -4.87 1.26
N ILE A 25 2.93 -3.84 2.07
CA ILE A 25 2.55 -2.47 1.80
C ILE A 25 3.75 -1.57 2.13
N ALA A 26 4.53 -1.20 1.11
CA ALA A 26 5.69 -0.32 1.27
C ALA A 26 5.25 1.13 1.07
N ILE A 27 5.48 2.00 2.06
CA ILE A 27 4.92 3.36 2.09
C ILE A 27 5.99 4.42 2.30
N TYR A 28 5.63 5.65 1.93
CA TYR A 28 6.31 6.88 2.32
C TYR A 28 5.28 8.02 2.33
N PRO A 29 5.24 8.88 3.36
CA PRO A 29 4.18 9.87 3.50
C PRO A 29 4.33 11.03 2.50
N ILE A 30 3.29 11.25 1.69
CA ILE A 30 3.15 12.43 0.82
C ILE A 30 1.67 12.82 0.66
N THR A 31 1.36 14.10 0.89
CA THR A 31 0.00 14.66 0.71
C THR A 31 -0.40 14.62 -0.78
N PRO A 32 -1.64 14.24 -1.13
CA PRO A 32 -2.78 13.87 -0.26
C PRO A 32 -2.94 12.37 0.03
N SER A 33 -1.96 11.54 -0.35
CA SER A 33 -2.04 10.07 -0.25
C SER A 33 -1.65 9.48 1.11
N SER A 34 -1.04 10.25 2.02
CA SER A 34 -0.52 9.74 3.31
C SER A 34 -1.54 8.94 4.12
N ALA A 35 -2.79 9.42 4.17
CA ALA A 35 -3.85 8.77 4.95
C ALA A 35 -4.09 7.30 4.54
N MET A 36 -3.86 6.94 3.26
CA MET A 36 -4.00 5.54 2.84
C MET A 36 -2.97 4.62 3.49
N GLY A 37 -1.73 5.09 3.63
CA GLY A 37 -0.65 4.38 4.33
C GLY A 37 -0.92 4.29 5.84
N GLU A 38 -1.38 5.39 6.44
CA GLU A 38 -1.74 5.45 7.86
C GLU A 38 -2.87 4.46 8.21
N PHE A 39 -3.93 4.39 7.39
CA PHE A 39 -5.01 3.41 7.60
C PHE A 39 -4.51 1.96 7.48
N ALA A 40 -3.66 1.68 6.48
CA ALA A 40 -3.08 0.35 6.31
C ALA A 40 -2.23 -0.04 7.52
N ASP A 41 -1.36 0.86 7.98
CA ASP A 41 -0.52 0.65 9.16
C ASP A 41 -1.36 0.42 10.43
N GLU A 42 -2.35 1.29 10.68
CA GLU A 42 -3.26 1.17 11.82
C GLU A 42 -4.00 -0.18 11.82
N TRP A 43 -4.51 -0.60 10.66
CA TRP A 43 -5.21 -1.87 10.53
C TRP A 43 -4.29 -3.07 10.71
N SER A 44 -3.05 -3.00 10.21
CA SER A 44 -2.04 -4.04 10.43
C SER A 44 -1.60 -4.13 11.88
N ALA A 45 -1.39 -3.00 12.56
CA ALA A 45 -1.10 -2.93 13.99
C ALA A 45 -2.24 -3.54 14.83
N LYS A 46 -3.48 -3.42 14.38
CA LYS A 46 -4.67 -4.07 14.97
C LYS A 46 -4.87 -5.53 14.51
N HIS A 47 -3.89 -6.12 13.84
CA HIS A 47 -3.93 -7.49 13.30
C HIS A 47 -5.13 -7.78 12.38
N ARG A 48 -5.59 -6.77 11.64
CA ARG A 48 -6.66 -6.92 10.66
C ARG A 48 -6.13 -7.70 9.46
N LYS A 49 -6.63 -8.91 9.30
CA LYS A 49 -6.21 -9.82 8.23
C LYS A 49 -6.71 -9.41 6.86
N ASN A 50 -5.91 -9.71 5.84
CA ASN A 50 -6.28 -9.68 4.43
C ASN A 50 -7.12 -10.92 4.05
N ILE A 51 -7.49 -11.04 2.77
CA ILE A 51 -8.27 -12.18 2.27
C ILE A 51 -7.50 -13.51 2.26
N TRP A 52 -6.18 -13.46 2.44
CA TRP A 52 -5.29 -14.61 2.52
C TRP A 52 -5.11 -15.11 3.97
N GLY A 53 -5.75 -14.45 4.94
CA GLY A 53 -5.69 -14.81 6.35
C GLY A 53 -4.41 -14.34 7.08
N THR A 54 -3.58 -13.52 6.43
CA THR A 54 -2.36 -12.91 6.98
C THR A 54 -2.59 -11.43 7.29
N THR A 55 -1.83 -10.88 8.23
CA THR A 55 -1.80 -9.42 8.46
C THR A 55 -0.79 -8.82 7.50
N PRO A 56 -1.17 -7.84 6.65
CA PRO A 56 -0.22 -7.21 5.74
C PRO A 56 0.98 -6.62 6.49
N LEU A 57 2.18 -6.82 5.95
CA LEU A 57 3.38 -6.19 6.46
C LEU A 57 3.47 -4.77 5.90
N VAL A 58 3.34 -3.77 6.76
CA VAL A 58 3.47 -2.35 6.39
C VAL A 58 4.87 -1.88 6.79
N ILE A 59 5.58 -1.25 5.85
CA ILE A 59 6.95 -0.75 6.07
C ILE A 59 7.06 0.66 5.50
N GLU A 60 7.45 1.60 6.35
CA GLU A 60 7.82 2.94 5.93
C GLU A 60 9.28 2.97 5.46
N MET A 61 9.49 3.44 4.24
CA MET A 61 10.82 3.56 3.63
C MET A 61 11.40 4.97 3.83
N GLN A 62 12.63 5.21 3.39
CA GLN A 62 13.27 6.52 3.50
C GLN A 62 12.81 7.54 2.44
N SER A 63 12.19 7.07 1.34
CA SER A 63 11.65 7.89 0.24
C SER A 63 10.71 7.06 -0.63
N GLU A 64 9.94 7.69 -1.52
CA GLU A 64 9.10 7.00 -2.50
C GLU A 64 9.91 6.15 -3.48
N GLY A 65 11.13 6.59 -3.83
CA GLY A 65 12.06 5.77 -4.61
C GLY A 65 12.46 4.48 -3.88
N GLY A 66 12.66 4.57 -2.55
CA GLY A 66 12.88 3.43 -1.68
C GLY A 66 11.66 2.51 -1.58
N ALA A 67 10.46 3.10 -1.41
CA ALA A 67 9.20 2.37 -1.43
C ALA A 67 9.01 1.61 -2.75
N ALA A 68 9.25 2.23 -3.90
CA ALA A 68 9.13 1.55 -5.19
C ALA A 68 10.15 0.41 -5.36
N GLY A 69 11.37 0.57 -4.83
CA GLY A 69 12.36 -0.51 -4.81
C GLY A 69 11.94 -1.69 -3.93
N ALA A 70 11.38 -1.41 -2.75
CA ALA A 70 10.80 -2.43 -1.88
C ALA A 70 9.61 -3.14 -2.55
N VAL A 71 8.73 -2.40 -3.22
CA VAL A 71 7.63 -2.97 -4.03
C VAL A 71 8.17 -3.90 -5.09
N HIS A 72 9.18 -3.46 -5.86
CA HIS A 72 9.79 -4.27 -6.92
C HIS A 72 10.36 -5.58 -6.37
N GLY A 73 11.16 -5.52 -5.30
CA GLY A 73 11.74 -6.70 -4.67
C GLY A 73 10.69 -7.66 -4.11
N ALA A 74 9.67 -7.15 -3.41
CA ALA A 74 8.61 -7.98 -2.85
C ALA A 74 7.81 -8.71 -3.94
N LEU A 75 7.46 -8.01 -5.03
CA LEU A 75 6.81 -8.62 -6.19
C LEU A 75 7.68 -9.71 -6.84
N GLN A 76 8.99 -9.49 -6.98
CA GLN A 76 9.90 -10.51 -7.52
C GLN A 76 9.97 -11.77 -6.65
N THR A 77 9.76 -11.64 -5.33
CA THR A 77 9.71 -12.77 -4.41
C THR A 77 8.33 -13.45 -4.32
N GLY A 78 7.33 -12.95 -5.05
CA GLY A 78 6.00 -13.56 -5.17
C GLY A 78 4.94 -13.03 -4.19
N ALA A 79 5.23 -11.97 -3.43
CA ALA A 79 4.26 -11.37 -2.51
C ALA A 79 3.38 -10.33 -3.20
N LEU A 80 2.06 -10.40 -2.99
CA LEU A 80 1.15 -9.36 -3.47
C LEU A 80 1.44 -8.05 -2.74
N THR A 81 1.86 -7.03 -3.50
CA THR A 81 2.43 -5.80 -2.94
C THR A 81 1.77 -4.56 -3.51
N THR A 82 1.56 -3.56 -2.64
CA THR A 82 1.03 -2.24 -3.03
C THR A 82 1.83 -1.11 -2.39
N THR A 83 1.63 0.10 -2.91
CA THR A 83 2.11 1.35 -2.32
C THR A 83 1.07 2.46 -2.56
N PHE A 84 1.21 3.59 -1.87
CA PHE A 84 0.37 4.77 -2.06
C PHE A 84 1.29 5.97 -2.27
N THR A 85 1.05 6.74 -3.32
CA THR A 85 1.88 7.91 -3.64
C THR A 85 1.10 8.93 -4.48
N ALA A 86 1.67 10.12 -4.63
CA ALA A 86 1.12 11.19 -5.45
C ALA A 86 2.22 12.17 -5.89
N SER A 87 1.92 13.00 -6.90
CA SER A 87 2.74 14.16 -7.29
C SER A 87 4.24 13.83 -7.43
N GLN A 88 5.12 14.48 -6.67
CA GLN A 88 6.57 14.31 -6.73
C GLN A 88 7.02 12.90 -6.31
N GLY A 89 6.28 12.28 -5.38
CA GLY A 89 6.57 10.92 -4.95
C GLY A 89 6.46 9.92 -6.10
N LEU A 90 5.44 10.08 -6.95
CA LEU A 90 5.27 9.23 -8.13
C LEU A 90 6.44 9.36 -9.12
N LEU A 91 7.01 10.56 -9.27
CA LEU A 91 8.18 10.77 -10.14
C LEU A 91 9.39 9.95 -9.68
N LEU A 92 9.60 9.83 -8.37
CA LEU A 92 10.69 9.03 -7.80
C LEU A 92 10.47 7.53 -7.99
N MET A 93 9.24 7.08 -8.24
CA MET A 93 8.93 5.68 -8.49
C MET A 93 9.15 5.26 -9.96
N ILE A 94 9.18 6.21 -10.91
CA ILE A 94 9.24 5.92 -12.37
C ILE A 94 10.34 4.92 -12.75
N PRO A 95 11.60 5.04 -12.26
CA PRO A 95 12.64 4.08 -12.63
C PRO A 95 12.31 2.63 -12.24
N ASN A 96 11.74 2.43 -11.05
CA ASN A 96 11.28 1.11 -10.59
C ASN A 96 10.01 0.66 -11.32
N MET A 97 9.11 1.56 -11.71
CA MET A 97 7.92 1.21 -12.50
C MET A 97 8.30 0.53 -13.82
N TYR A 98 9.36 0.99 -14.50
CA TYR A 98 9.88 0.29 -15.69
C TYR A 98 10.38 -1.12 -15.39
N LYS A 99 10.97 -1.34 -14.22
CA LYS A 99 11.44 -2.67 -13.77
C LYS A 99 10.33 -3.60 -13.28
N ILE A 100 9.23 -3.02 -12.80
CA ILE A 100 8.05 -3.78 -12.36
C ILE A 100 7.22 -4.21 -13.58
N ALA A 101 7.10 -3.34 -14.59
CA ALA A 101 6.27 -3.61 -15.76
C ALA A 101 6.95 -4.48 -16.83
N GLY A 102 8.29 -4.38 -16.95
CA GLY A 102 9.09 -5.15 -17.92
C GLY A 102 9.61 -6.45 -17.34
#